data_AF-A0A838QYL4-F1
#
_entry.id   AF-A0A838QYL4-F1
#
_cell.length_a   1.000
_cell.length_b   1.000
_cell.length_c   1.000
_cell.angle_alpha   90.00
_cell.angle_beta   90.00
_cell.angle_gamma   90.00
#
_symmetry.space_group_name_H-M   'P 1'
#
loop_
_entity.id
_entity.type
_entity.pdbx_description
1 polymer ?
#
loop_
_entity_poly.entity_id
_entity_poly.type
_entity_poly.pdbx_seq_one_letter_code
_entity_poly.pdbx_strand_id
1 'polypeptide(L)' 'MMDSKKPVPLMAEPRGSVCPVCGKRSYSLRGIHPQCAVQQADEPRQKLLAAEKKEKARLHAEELSDS' A
#
# COMPACT_ATOMS: atom_id res chain seq x y z
N MET A 1 -36.09 20.64 -33.81
CA MET A 1 -34.99 20.72 -32.81
C MET A 1 -34.78 19.31 -32.28
N MET A 2 -33.66 18.65 -32.59
CA MET A 2 -33.39 17.32 -32.04
C MET A 2 -32.80 17.47 -30.64
N ASP A 3 -33.60 17.11 -29.63
CA ASP A 3 -33.20 16.96 -28.23
C ASP A 3 -32.07 15.93 -28.13
N SER A 4 -30.82 16.39 -28.07
CA SER A 4 -29.63 15.54 -28.04
C SER A 4 -29.26 15.13 -26.61
N LYS A 5 -30.20 14.53 -25.88
CA LYS A 5 -29.90 13.94 -24.57
C LYS A 5 -29.09 12.65 -24.80
N LYS A 6 -27.79 12.70 -24.50
CA LYS A 6 -26.90 11.54 -24.59
C LYS A 6 -27.53 10.36 -23.84
N PRO A 7 -27.66 9.17 -24.46
CA PRO A 7 -28.21 8.02 -23.79
C PRO A 7 -27.35 7.68 -22.58
N VAL A 8 -28.01 7.40 -21.46
CA VAL A 8 -27.32 6.99 -20.23
C VAL A 8 -26.56 5.69 -20.55
N PRO A 9 -25.27 5.59 -20.20
CA PRO A 9 -24.49 4.38 -20.44
C PRO A 9 -25.21 3.17 -19.83
N LEU A 10 -25.38 2.12 -20.63
CA LEU A 10 -26.07 0.89 -20.27
C LEU A 10 -25.38 0.13 -19.12
N MET A 11 -24.08 0.38 -18.93
CA MET A 11 -23.28 -0.16 -17.84
C MET A 11 -22.71 1.00 -17.04
N ALA A 12 -23.23 1.20 -15.83
CA ALA A 12 -22.57 2.07 -14.86
C ALA A 12 -21.27 1.38 -14.44
N GLU A 13 -20.12 1.99 -14.74
CA GLU A 13 -18.82 1.52 -14.28
C GLU A 13 -18.92 1.19 -12.78
N PRO A 14 -18.64 -0.05 -12.35
CA PRO A 14 -18.65 -0.37 -10.94
C PRO A 14 -17.70 0.60 -10.25
N ARG A 15 -18.17 1.22 -9.15
CA ARG A 15 -17.32 2.06 -8.31
C ARG A 15 -16.25 1.15 -7.70
N GLY A 16 -15.16 0.96 -8.45
CA GLY A 16 -14.07 0.09 -8.04
C GLY A 16 -13.61 0.47 -6.65
N SER A 17 -13.35 -0.53 -5.82
CA SER A 17 -12.81 -0.34 -4.47
C SER A 17 -11.48 0.39 -4.54
N VAL A 18 -11.25 1.33 -3.63
CA VAL A 18 -9.99 2.08 -3.56
C VAL A 18 -9.03 1.34 -2.64
N CYS A 19 -7.79 1.16 -3.08
CA CYS A 19 -6.77 0.51 -2.26
C CYS A 19 -6.40 1.40 -1.06
N PRO A 20 -6.42 0.88 0.18
CA PRO A 20 -6.08 1.64 1.38
C PRO A 20 -4.58 1.93 1.51
N VAL A 21 -3.73 1.22 0.75
CA VAL A 21 -2.27 1.37 0.83
C VAL A 21 -1.77 2.47 -0.09
N CYS A 22 -2.30 2.56 -1.33
CA CYS A 22 -1.81 3.51 -2.33
C CYS A 22 -2.85 4.52 -2.82
N GLY A 23 -4.11 4.43 -2.37
CA GLY A 23 -5.19 5.34 -2.76
C GLY A 23 -5.68 5.22 -4.20
N LYS A 24 -5.17 4.25 -4.97
CA LYS A 24 -5.59 4.00 -6.36
C LYS A 24 -6.73 2.99 -6.42
N ARG A 25 -7.52 3.00 -7.50
CA ARG A 25 -8.52 1.94 -7.75
C ARG A 25 -7.85 0.57 -7.74
N SER A 26 -8.38 -0.30 -6.89
CA SER A 26 -8.00 -1.70 -6.83
C SER A 26 -8.77 -2.47 -7.89
N TYR A 27 -8.04 -3.33 -8.60
CA TYR A 27 -8.63 -4.31 -9.52
C TYR A 27 -8.89 -5.66 -8.84
N SER A 28 -8.63 -5.78 -7.52
CA SER A 28 -8.84 -7.03 -6.80
C SER A 28 -10.23 -7.10 -6.17
N LEU A 29 -10.76 -8.32 -6.03
CA LEU A 29 -12.04 -8.59 -5.38
C LEU A 29 -12.11 -8.07 -3.94
N ARG A 30 -10.97 -8.05 -3.24
CA ARG A 30 -10.87 -7.58 -1.85
C ARG A 30 -10.61 -6.09 -1.72
N GLY A 31 -10.42 -5.37 -2.82
CA GLY A 31 -10.15 -3.94 -2.82
C GLY A 31 -8.74 -3.52 -2.38
N ILE A 32 -7.80 -4.46 -2.29
CA ILE A 32 -6.37 -4.19 -2.06
C ILE A 32 -5.55 -4.80 -3.18
N HIS A 33 -4.62 -4.06 -3.78
CA HIS A 33 -3.73 -4.64 -4.79
C HIS A 33 -2.92 -5.80 -4.20
N PRO A 34 -2.65 -6.87 -4.96
CA PRO A 34 -1.88 -8.02 -4.45
C PRO A 34 -0.55 -7.61 -3.82
N GLN A 35 0.21 -6.72 -4.47
CA GLN A 35 1.48 -6.21 -3.95
C GLN A 35 1.29 -5.41 -2.66
N CYS A 36 0.25 -4.58 -2.60
CA CYS A 36 -0.08 -3.78 -1.41
C CYS A 36 -0.52 -4.66 -0.23
N ALA A 37 -1.22 -5.76 -0.50
CA ALA A 37 -1.62 -6.72 0.54
C ALA A 37 -0.40 -7.42 1.16
N VAL A 38 0.59 -7.78 0.33
CA VAL A 38 1.86 -8.35 0.82
C VAL A 38 2.61 -7.35 1.69
N GLN A 39 2.73 -6.09 1.24
CA GLN A 39 3.38 -5.04 2.03
C GLN A 39 2.69 -4.80 3.38
N GLN A 40 1.36 -4.80 3.40
CA GLN A 40 0.59 -4.65 4.63
C GLN A 40 0.82 -5.83 5.59
N ALA A 41 0.95 -7.05 5.07
CA ALA A 41 1.28 -8.23 5.88
C ALA A 41 2.74 -8.22 6.39
N ASP A 42 3.66 -7.65 5.62
CA ASP A 42 5.09 -7.53 5.97
C ASP A 42 5.39 -6.40 6.97
N GLU A 43 4.53 -5.39 7.10
CA GLU A 43 4.71 -4.25 8.02
C GLU A 43 5.14 -4.64 9.45
N PRO A 44 4.48 -5.59 10.15
CA PRO A 44 4.92 -5.99 11.50
C PRO A 44 6.33 -6.58 11.51
N ARG A 45 6.68 -7.37 10.50
CA ARG A 45 8.02 -7.95 10.36
C ARG A 45 9.07 -6.88 10.12
N GLN A 46 8.76 -5.87 9.30
CA GLN A 46 9.68 -4.76 9.05
C GLN A 46 9.95 -3.92 10.30
N LYS A 47 8.95 -3.72 11.17
CA LYS A 47 9.13 -3.00 12.45
C LYS A 47 10.13 -3.70 13.37
N LEU A 48 10.03 -5.03 13.50
CA LEU A 48 10.97 -5.82 14.29
C LEU A 48 12.39 -5.73 13.73
N LEU A 49 12.54 -5.91 12.41
CA LEU A 49 13.83 -5.81 11.73
C LEU A 49 14.45 -4.42 11.84
N ALA A 50 13.63 -3.36 11.82
CA ALA A 50 14.11 -1.99 12.00
C ALA A 50 14.62 -1.75 13.42
N ALA A 51 13.96 -2.29 14.44
CA ALA A 51 14.41 -2.21 15.83
C ALA A 51 15.74 -2.94 16.04
N GLU A 52 15.87 -4.16 15.51
CA GLU A 52 17.10 -4.94 15.60
C GLU A 52 18.27 -4.26 14.88
N LYS A 53 18.03 -3.69 13.69
CA LYS A 53 19.05 -2.93 12.95
C LYS A 53 19.50 -1.69 13.73
N LYS A 54 18.58 -0.99 14.39
CA LYS A 54 18.91 0.18 15.21
C LYS A 54 19.78 -0.21 16.40
N GLU A 55 19.48 -1.34 17.05
CA GLU A 55 20.28 -1.86 18.15
C GLU A 55 21.68 -2.27 17.69
N LYS A 56 21.77 -3.04 16.61
CA LYS A 56 23.06 -3.42 16.00
C LYS A 56 23.89 -2.21 15.58
N ALA A 57 23.25 -1.19 15.01
CA ALA A 57 23.92 0.05 14.65
C ALA A 57 24.44 0.81 15.88
N ARG A 58 23.70 0.79 17.00
CA ARG A 58 24.15 1.38 18.26
C ARG A 58 25.38 0.65 18.80
N LEU A 59 25.31 -0.68 18.89
CA LEU A 59 26.42 -1.51 19.36
C LEU A 59 27.68 -1.32 18.51
N HIS A 60 27.52 -1.32 17.18
CA HIS A 60 28.63 -1.06 16.27
C HIS A 60 29.21 0.36 16.41
N ALA A 61 28.37 1.36 16.69
CA ALA A 61 28.85 2.72 16.93
C ALA A 61 29.63 2.84 18.25
N GLU A 62 29.22 2.11 19.28
CA GLU A 62 29.91 2.03 20.58
C GLU A 62 31.26 1.32 20.44
N GLU A 63 31.29 0.18 19.74
CA GLU A 63 32.52 -0.58 19.45
C GLU A 63 33.53 0.24 18.63
N LEU A 64 33.06 1.07 17.69
CA LEU A 64 33.90 1.96 16.90
C LEU A 64 34.46 3.15 17.71
N SER A 65 33.87 3.47 18.86
CA SER A 65 34.30 4.59 19.72
C SER A 65 35.34 4.20 20.77
N ASP A 66 35.46 2.90 21.06
CA ASP A 66 36.42 2.33 22.02
C ASP A 66 37.76 1.89 21.37
N SER A 67 37.92 2.11 20.05
CA SER A 67 39.15 1.81 19.27
C SER A 67 39.81 3.07 18.73
#